data_AF-A0A553ZZG2-F1
#
_entry.id   AF-A0A553ZZG2-F1
#
_cell.length_a   1.000
_cell.length_b   1.000
_cell.length_c   1.000
_cell.angle_alpha   90.00
_cell.angle_beta   90.00
_cell.angle_gamma   90.00
#
_symmetry.space_group_name_H-M   'P 1'
#
loop_
_entity.id
_entity.type
_entity.pdbx_description
1 polymer ?
#
loop_
_entity_poly.entity_id
_entity_poly.type
_entity_poly.pdbx_seq_one_letter_code
_entity_poly.pdbx_strand_id
1 'polypeptide(L)'
;MEWTLGILLGLAIILTILSFFRKEKNSRYEQQIENMSISFMQEIYQLKKQIRTLELDAEIVAQHTPLATRSETQVQIMRDVLDLHKRGYSSEGIAAETGLTAMEVDHVLTPFLDRPDEGQKVVYHG
;
A
#
# COMPACT_ATOMS: atom_id res chain seq x y z
N MET A 1 -43.49 27.08 -46.17
CA MET A 1 -43.24 25.66 -45.87
C MET A 1 -41.90 25.16 -46.44
N GLU A 2 -41.33 25.79 -47.47
CA GLU A 2 -40.14 25.24 -48.17
C GLU A 2 -38.79 25.54 -47.50
N TRP A 3 -38.69 26.64 -46.74
CA TRP A 3 -37.42 27.07 -46.10
C TRP A 3 -37.10 26.34 -44.79
N THR A 4 -38.09 25.68 -44.19
CA THR A 4 -37.94 25.02 -42.89
C THR A 4 -36.93 23.89 -42.94
N LEU A 5 -36.89 23.13 -44.05
CA LEU A 5 -35.92 22.05 -44.28
C LEU A 5 -34.48 22.58 -44.32
N GLY A 6 -34.24 23.69 -45.02
CA GLY A 6 -32.91 24.30 -45.12
C GLY A 6 -32.39 24.81 -43.77
N ILE A 7 -33.28 25.45 -42.99
CA ILE A 7 -32.94 25.95 -41.65
C ILE A 7 -32.68 24.77 -40.70
N LEU A 8 -33.49 23.72 -40.76
CA LEU A 8 -33.31 22.53 -39.92
C LEU A 8 -32.00 21.80 -40.24
N LEU A 9 -31.67 21.67 -41.52
CA LEU A 9 -30.42 21.06 -41.97
C LEU A 9 -29.21 21.90 -41.53
N GLY A 10 -29.26 23.22 -41.70
CA GLY A 10 -28.21 24.12 -41.25
C GLY A 10 -28.01 24.07 -39.73
N LEU A 11 -29.10 24.07 -38.97
CA LEU A 11 -29.06 23.95 -37.51
C LEU A 11 -28.46 22.60 -37.07
N ALA A 12 -28.81 21.50 -37.75
CA ALA A 12 -28.24 20.19 -37.48
C ALA A 12 -26.73 20.16 -37.72
N ILE A 13 -26.24 20.76 -38.82
CA ILE A 13 -24.80 20.85 -39.11
C ILE A 13 -24.09 21.68 -38.04
N ILE A 14 -24.65 22.83 -37.67
CA ILE A 14 -24.08 23.71 -36.63
C ILE A 14 -24.03 22.99 -35.27
N LEU A 15 -25.12 22.34 -34.86
CA LEU A 15 -25.17 21.56 -33.61
C LEU A 15 -24.17 20.40 -33.63
N THR A 16 -24.01 19.73 -34.78
CA THR A 16 -23.04 18.64 -34.95
C THR A 16 -21.63 19.15 -34.72
N ILE A 17 -21.23 20.27 -35.35
CA ILE A 17 -19.91 20.88 -35.16
C ILE A 17 -19.70 21.25 -33.68
N LEU A 18 -20.68 21.87 -33.03
CA LEU A 18 -20.60 22.25 -31.62
C LEU A 18 -20.49 21.05 -30.66
N SER A 19 -21.08 19.92 -31.00
CA SER A 19 -21.03 18.69 -30.19
C SER A 19 -19.62 18.11 -30.12
N PHE A 20 -18.88 18.13 -31.24
CA PHE A 20 -17.49 17.64 -31.26
C PHE A 20 -16.58 18.48 -30.36
N PHE A 21 -16.74 19.81 -30.33
CA PHE A 21 -15.95 20.70 -29.49
C PHE A 21 -16.17 20.50 -27.97
N ARG A 22 -17.36 20.07 -27.53
CA ARG A 22 -17.65 19.82 -26.10
C ARG A 22 -17.08 18.48 -25.62
N LYS A 23 -17.09 17.45 -26.46
CA LYS A 23 -16.66 16.10 -26.09
C LYS A 23 -15.16 16.01 -25.81
N GLU A 24 -14.33 16.70 -26.60
CA GLU A 24 -12.87 16.68 -26.41
C GLU A 24 -12.40 17.36 -25.13
N LYS A 25 -13.08 18.43 -24.68
CA LYS A 25 -12.70 19.14 -23.45
C LYS A 25 -12.96 18.32 -22.20
N ASN A 26 -14.13 17.67 -22.10
CA ASN A 26 -14.51 16.92 -20.90
C ASN A 26 -13.61 15.70 -20.65
N SER A 27 -13.24 14.98 -21.71
CA SER A 27 -12.40 13.78 -21.62
C SER A 27 -11.01 14.07 -21.04
N ARG A 28 -10.42 15.24 -21.34
CA ARG A 28 -9.10 15.60 -20.81
C ARG A 28 -9.11 15.92 -19.32
N TYR A 29 -10.21 16.46 -18.78
CA TYR A 29 -10.31 16.76 -17.35
C TYR A 29 -10.54 15.47 -16.55
N GLU A 30 -11.38 14.56 -17.03
CA GLU A 30 -11.60 13.26 -16.42
C GLU A 30 -10.29 12.45 -16.34
N GLN A 31 -9.53 12.39 -17.45
CA GLN A 31 -8.23 11.69 -17.48
C GLN A 31 -7.20 12.30 -16.53
N GLN A 32 -7.16 13.63 -16.39
CA GLN A 32 -6.25 14.29 -15.46
C GLN A 32 -6.60 13.97 -13.99
N ILE A 33 -7.90 13.95 -13.66
CA ILE A 33 -8.37 13.57 -12.32
C ILE A 33 -8.05 12.11 -12.03
N GLU A 34 -8.27 11.20 -12.99
CA GLU A 34 -7.93 9.78 -12.87
C GLU A 34 -6.44 9.59 -12.62
N ASN A 35 -5.58 10.19 -13.44
CA ASN A 35 -4.12 10.12 -13.27
C ASN A 35 -3.66 10.68 -11.92
N MET A 36 -4.24 11.81 -11.49
CA MET A 36 -3.95 12.39 -10.17
C MET A 36 -4.39 11.46 -9.04
N SER A 37 -5.56 10.85 -9.14
CA SER A 37 -6.04 9.89 -8.13
C SER A 37 -5.16 8.65 -8.04
N ILE A 38 -4.66 8.15 -9.18
CA ILE A 38 -3.74 7.01 -9.21
C ILE A 38 -2.42 7.39 -8.54
N SER A 39 -1.83 8.54 -8.88
CA SER A 39 -0.59 9.02 -8.26
C SER A 39 -0.75 9.18 -6.74
N PHE A 40 -1.85 9.79 -6.31
CA PHE A 40 -2.11 10.03 -4.90
C PHE A 40 -2.26 8.72 -4.11
N MET A 41 -2.91 7.70 -4.68
CA MET A 41 -3.00 6.38 -4.07
C MET A 41 -1.60 5.74 -3.90
N GLN A 42 -0.75 5.86 -4.92
CA GLN A 42 0.62 5.35 -4.88
C GLN A 42 1.43 6.07 -3.80
N GLU A 43 1.33 7.39 -3.70
CA GLU A 43 1.99 8.19 -2.66
C GLU A 43 1.54 7.77 -1.25
N ILE A 44 0.23 7.61 -1.02
CA ILE A 44 -0.30 7.11 0.26
C ILE A 44 0.26 5.73 0.57
N TYR A 45 0.34 4.83 -0.41
CA TYR A 45 0.89 3.50 -0.21
C TYR A 45 2.37 3.55 0.21
N GLN A 46 3.16 4.39 -0.46
CA GLN A 46 4.58 4.58 -0.11
C GLN A 46 4.74 5.17 1.30
N LEU A 47 3.91 6.16 1.67
CA LEU A 47 3.90 6.74 3.01
C LEU A 47 3.56 5.70 4.08
N LYS A 48 2.52 4.88 3.85
CA LYS A 48 2.16 3.78 4.77
C LYS A 48 3.32 2.80 4.96
N LYS A 49 4.03 2.46 3.88
CA LYS A 49 5.20 1.58 3.94
C LYS A 49 6.31 2.20 4.80
N GLN A 50 6.62 3.48 4.58
CA GLN A 50 7.64 4.19 5.36
C GLN A 50 7.28 4.27 6.85
N ILE A 51 6.03 4.59 7.18
CA ILE A 51 5.54 4.61 8.57
C ILE A 51 5.72 3.24 9.23
N ARG A 52 5.32 2.16 8.55
CA ARG A 52 5.47 0.79 9.07
C ARG A 52 6.94 0.43 9.33
N THR A 53 7.84 0.83 8.44
CA THR A 53 9.28 0.65 8.65
C THR A 53 9.78 1.40 9.89
N LEU A 54 9.33 2.65 10.08
CA LEU A 54 9.70 3.46 11.25
C LEU A 54 9.14 2.88 12.56
N GLU A 55 7.92 2.34 12.55
CA GLU A 55 7.34 1.66 13.71
C GLU A 55 8.16 0.43 14.11
N LEU A 56 8.58 -0.38 13.13
CA LEU A 56 9.42 -1.55 13.37
C LEU A 56 10.80 -1.13 13.91
N ASP A 57 11.40 -0.09 13.34
CA ASP A 57 12.70 0.44 13.79
C ASP A 57 12.62 0.97 15.23
N ALA A 58 11.55 1.68 15.57
CA ALA A 58 11.32 2.17 16.93
C ALA A 58 11.18 1.01 17.94
N GLU A 59 10.50 -0.07 17.56
CA GLU A 59 10.36 -1.25 18.41
C GLU A 59 11.68 -1.99 18.61
N ILE A 60 12.52 -2.09 17.56
CA ILE A 60 13.87 -2.66 17.66
C ILE A 60 14.74 -1.82 18.63
N VAL A 61 14.67 -0.49 18.54
CA VAL A 61 15.40 0.42 19.44
C VAL A 61 14.92 0.29 20.88
N ALA A 62 13.61 0.12 21.08
CA ALA A 62 13.00 -0.01 22.40
C ALA A 62 13.46 -1.27 23.17
N GLN A 63 14.03 -2.28 22.49
CA GLN A 63 14.55 -3.51 23.11
C GLN A 63 15.98 -3.40 23.64
N HIS A 64 16.36 -2.21 24.11
CA HIS A 64 17.59 -1.97 24.89
C HIS A 64 18.90 -2.45 24.23
N THR A 65 18.97 -2.51 22.90
CA THR A 65 20.23 -2.68 22.16
C THR A 65 20.34 -1.59 21.10
N PRO A 66 21.32 -0.66 21.19
CA PRO A 66 21.47 0.39 20.19
C PRO A 66 21.68 -0.18 18.79
N LEU A 67 20.87 0.23 17.81
CA LEU A 67 21.04 -0.10 16.39
C LEU A 67 22.47 0.14 15.88
N ALA A 68 23.19 1.08 16.50
CA ALA A 68 24.59 1.40 16.21
C ALA A 68 25.58 0.22 16.39
N THR A 69 25.19 -0.85 17.09
CA THR A 69 26.02 -2.07 17.25
C THR A 69 25.64 -3.20 16.29
N ARG A 70 24.56 -3.06 15.50
CA ARG A 70 24.10 -4.08 14.55
C ARG A 70 24.37 -3.66 13.10
N SER A 71 24.68 -4.65 12.27
CA SER A 71 24.79 -4.44 10.81
C SER A 71 23.42 -4.12 10.22
N GLU A 72 23.37 -3.29 9.17
CA GLU A 72 22.15 -3.00 8.40
C GLU A 72 21.45 -4.28 7.93
N THR A 73 22.22 -5.31 7.57
CA THR A 73 21.69 -6.63 7.16
C THR A 73 20.94 -7.32 8.30
N GLN A 74 21.47 -7.26 9.52
CA GLN A 74 20.84 -7.85 10.70
C GLN A 74 19.55 -7.12 11.08
N VAL A 75 19.53 -5.78 10.95
CA VAL A 75 18.34 -4.97 11.18
C VAL A 75 17.25 -5.30 10.16
N GLN A 76 17.63 -5.48 8.89
CA GLN A 76 16.70 -5.85 7.83
C GLN A 76 16.06 -7.22 8.09
N ILE A 77 16.87 -8.22 8.46
CA ILE A 77 16.38 -9.56 8.78
C ILE A 77 15.41 -9.53 9.97
N MET A 78 15.75 -8.81 11.04
CA MET A 78 14.86 -8.66 12.21
C MET A 78 13.54 -8.01 11.82
N ARG A 79 13.59 -6.96 11.00
CA ARG A 79 12.41 -6.26 10.50
C ARG A 79 11.51 -7.19 9.68
N ASP A 80 12.08 -7.98 8.76
CA ASP A 80 11.33 -8.90 7.91
C ASP A 80 10.71 -10.05 8.71
N VAL A 81 11.44 -10.62 9.67
CA VAL A 81 10.96 -11.66 10.58
C VAL A 81 9.81 -11.15 11.46
N LEU A 82 9.98 -9.97 12.07
CA LEU A 82 8.95 -9.35 12.92
C LEU A 82 7.70 -8.99 12.11
N ASP A 83 7.88 -8.54 10.86
CA ASP A 83 6.77 -8.22 9.96
C ASP A 83 5.90 -9.44 9.67
N LEU A 84 6.53 -10.59 9.38
CA LEU A 84 5.85 -11.84 9.10
C LEU A 84 5.17 -12.41 10.34
N HIS A 85 5.82 -12.34 11.50
CA HIS A 85 5.23 -12.76 12.78
C HIS A 85 3.96 -11.95 13.11
N LYS A 86 4.03 -10.61 13.00
CA LYS A 86 2.86 -9.74 13.23
C LYS A 86 1.72 -9.97 12.24
N ARG A 87 1.99 -10.55 11.07
CA ARG A 87 0.98 -10.96 10.08
C ARG A 87 0.36 -12.33 10.40
N GLY A 88 0.83 -13.04 11.43
CA GLY A 88 0.31 -14.33 11.88
C GLY A 88 0.94 -15.56 11.21
N TYR A 89 2.13 -15.42 10.59
CA TYR A 89 2.86 -16.56 10.04
C TYR A 89 3.48 -17.40 11.18
N SER A 90 3.53 -18.74 11.02
CA SER A 90 4.23 -19.62 11.96
C SER A 90 5.75 -19.50 11.79
N SER A 91 6.53 -19.89 12.81
CA SER A 91 8.00 -19.88 12.75
C SER A 91 8.54 -20.64 11.54
N GLU A 92 7.90 -21.74 11.13
CA GLU A 92 8.26 -22.50 9.92
C GLU A 92 7.93 -21.75 8.63
N GLY A 93 6.80 -21.04 8.59
CA GLY A 93 6.42 -20.20 7.46
C GLY A 93 7.36 -19.01 7.28
N ILE A 94 7.77 -18.39 8.38
CA ILE A 94 8.75 -17.29 8.38
C ILE A 94 10.12 -17.80 7.91
N ALA A 95 10.55 -18.97 8.38
CA ALA A 95 11.79 -19.62 7.97
C ALA A 95 11.84 -19.85 6.44
N ALA A 96 10.73 -20.34 5.87
CA ALA A 96 10.61 -20.57 4.43
C ALA A 96 10.70 -19.26 3.61
N GLU A 97 10.11 -18.17 4.08
CA GLU A 97 10.10 -16.86 3.40
C GLU A 97 11.40 -16.07 3.55
N THR A 98 12.07 -16.20 4.69
CA THR A 98 13.30 -15.44 5.01
C THR A 98 14.59 -16.20 4.71
N GLY A 99 14.50 -17.49 4.39
CA GLY A 99 15.66 -18.37 4.17
C GLY A 99 16.41 -18.73 5.45
N LEU A 100 15.84 -18.44 6.62
CA LEU A 100 16.36 -18.81 7.93
C LEU A 100 15.85 -20.19 8.35
N THR A 101 16.48 -20.78 9.36
CA THR A 101 15.93 -21.95 10.06
C THR A 101 14.87 -21.52 11.09
N ALA A 102 13.92 -22.41 11.41
CA ALA A 102 12.91 -22.12 12.44
C ALA A 102 13.54 -21.77 13.80
N MET A 103 14.69 -22.38 14.14
CA MET A 103 15.43 -22.05 15.36
C MET A 103 16.02 -20.62 15.34
N GLU A 104 16.53 -20.16 14.19
CA GLU A 104 17.03 -18.79 14.04
C GLU A 104 15.89 -17.78 14.12
N VAL A 105 14.73 -18.11 13.53
CA VAL A 105 13.51 -17.29 13.64
C VAL A 105 13.09 -17.15 15.11
N ASP A 106 13.02 -18.25 15.86
CA ASP A 106 12.66 -18.23 17.28
C ASP A 106 13.67 -17.40 18.10
N HIS A 107 14.97 -17.53 17.82
CA HIS A 107 15.99 -16.73 18.49
C HIS A 107 15.84 -15.23 18.20
N VAL A 108 15.50 -14.86 16.96
CA VAL A 108 15.23 -13.46 16.57
C VAL A 108 13.98 -12.92 17.24
N LEU A 109 12.94 -13.74 17.41
CA LEU A 109 11.68 -13.36 18.05
C LEU A 109 11.74 -13.36 19.58
N THR A 110 12.64 -14.13 20.19
CA THR A 110 12.74 -14.29 21.66
C THR A 110 12.73 -12.95 22.42
N PRO A 111 13.49 -11.91 22.01
CA PRO A 111 13.45 -10.59 22.66
C PRO A 111 12.12 -9.83 22.50
N PHE A 112 11.29 -10.19 21.52
CA PHE A 112 10.00 -9.57 21.19
C PHE A 112 8.81 -10.29 21.83
N LEU A 113 8.93 -11.59 22.15
CA LEU A 113 7.86 -12.41 22.73
C LEU A 113 7.66 -12.22 24.24
N ASP A 114 8.64 -11.68 24.96
CA ASP A 114 8.54 -11.37 26.40
C ASP A 114 7.53 -10.24 26.72
N ARG A 115 6.97 -9.59 25.70
CA ARG A 115 5.77 -8.77 25.84
C ARG A 115 4.58 -9.60 25.38
N PRO A 116 3.66 -10.00 26.29
CA PRO A 116 2.48 -10.72 25.89
C PRO A 116 1.68 -9.86 24.92
N ASP A 117 1.51 -10.39 23.73
CA ASP A 117 0.71 -9.86 22.64
C ASP A 117 -0.73 -9.61 23.15
N GLU A 118 -1.05 -8.38 23.54
CA GLU A 118 -2.42 -7.96 23.88
C GLU A 118 -3.38 -8.06 22.67
N GLY A 119 -2.88 -8.42 21.48
CA GLY A 119 -3.67 -8.57 20.25
C GLY A 119 -4.16 -9.98 19.92
N GLN A 120 -3.64 -11.05 20.54
CA GLN A 120 -3.94 -12.43 20.12
C GLN A 120 -4.65 -13.27 21.20
N LYS A 121 -5.62 -12.67 21.89
CA LYS A 121 -6.66 -13.43 22.61
C LYS A 121 -8.03 -13.14 22.02
N VAL A 122 -8.25 -13.59 20.80
CA VAL A 122 -9.61 -13.85 20.31
C VAL A 122 -9.69 -15.22 19.64
N VAL A 123 -10.22 -16.18 20.42
CA VAL A 123 -11.20 -17.24 20.06
C VAL A 123 -10.81 -18.12 18.85
N TYR A 124 -10.60 -19.42 18.97
CA TYR A 124 -11.66 -20.41 19.19
C TYR A 124 -11.13 -21.69 19.88
N HIS A 125 -11.74 -21.99 21.04
CA HIS A 125 -11.96 -23.36 21.48
C HIS A 125 -13.21 -23.89 20.77
N GLY A 126 -13.13 -25.10 20.22
CA GLY A 126 -14.24 -25.89 19.73
C GLY A 126 -13.79 -27.33 19.62
#